data_AF-A0A920GUH9-F1
#
_entry.id   AF-A0A920GUH9-F1
#
_cell.length_a   1.000
_cell.length_b   1.000
_cell.length_c   1.000
_cell.angle_alpha   90.00
_cell.angle_beta   90.00
_cell.angle_gamma   90.00
#
_symmetry.space_group_name_H-M   'P 1'
#
loop_
_entity.id
_entity.type
_entity.pdbx_description
1 polymer ?
#
loop_
_entity_poly.entity_id
_entity_poly.type
_entity_poly.pdbx_seq_one_letter_code
_entity_poly.pdbx_strand_id
1 'polypeptide(L)'
;MKNLSIGALGFSSGLPYILIFSTLGVWLADVNIDLSLIGFFAWIVLTYSLKFLWAPLVDNLSIPLLDKFGKRKSWILLTQLFIAFCLILLSLTSPLNSIKWFAFIAFLVALFGSVQDIAIDAFRIELAEISQQGNLAASYQLGYRIAILISSSFALIFASDYGWSATYQLMALLMFIG
;
A
#
# COMPACT_ATOMS: atom_id res chain seq x y z
N MET A 1 -6.29 14.06 18.55
CA MET A 1 -5.08 13.91 17.69
C MET A 1 -4.81 12.46 17.30
N LYS A 2 -4.72 11.50 18.25
CA LYS A 2 -4.46 10.07 17.94
C LYS A 2 -5.37 9.47 16.85
N ASN A 3 -6.69 9.72 16.92
CA ASN A 3 -7.66 9.24 15.92
C ASN A 3 -7.35 9.72 14.50
N LEU A 4 -6.97 10.99 14.35
CA LEU A 4 -6.64 11.56 13.04
C LEU A 4 -5.38 10.92 12.45
N SER A 5 -4.34 10.75 13.26
CA SER A 5 -3.09 10.09 12.84
C SER A 5 -3.33 8.62 12.45
N ILE A 6 -4.12 7.87 13.22
CA ILE A 6 -4.46 6.48 12.87
C ILE A 6 -5.35 6.41 11.62
N GLY A 7 -6.24 7.38 11.42
CA GLY A 7 -7.00 7.48 10.17
C GLY A 7 -6.11 7.74 8.96
N ALA A 8 -5.15 8.65 9.08
CA ALA A 8 -4.18 8.92 8.02
C ALA A 8 -3.29 7.69 7.71
N LEU A 9 -2.83 6.98 8.75
CA LEU A 9 -2.13 5.70 8.58
C LEU A 9 -3.02 4.63 7.94
N GLY A 10 -4.30 4.55 8.32
CA GLY A 10 -5.27 3.67 7.67
C GLY A 10 -5.44 3.97 6.18
N PHE A 11 -5.41 5.24 5.80
CA PHE A 11 -5.39 5.65 4.39
C PHE A 11 -4.12 5.14 3.68
N SER A 12 -2.94 5.38 4.25
CA SER A 12 -1.67 4.91 3.66
C SER A 12 -1.59 3.39 3.54
N SER A 13 -2.22 2.63 4.46
CA SER A 13 -2.25 1.16 4.42
C SER A 13 -3.18 0.61 3.32
N GLY A 14 -4.35 1.23 3.15
CA GLY A 14 -5.36 0.76 2.19
C GLY A 14 -5.03 1.08 0.73
N LEU A 15 -4.26 2.14 0.49
CA LEU A 15 -3.92 2.63 -0.85
C LEU A 15 -3.14 1.61 -1.69
N PRO A 16 -1.98 1.06 -1.25
CA PRO A 16 -1.22 0.09 -2.04
C PRO A 16 -1.98 -1.23 -2.24
N TYR A 17 -2.81 -1.63 -1.27
CA TYR A 17 -3.60 -2.86 -1.37
C TYR A 17 -4.55 -2.82 -2.57
N ILE A 18 -5.37 -1.77 -2.68
CA ILE A 18 -6.34 -1.66 -3.77
C ILE A 18 -5.69 -1.38 -5.11
N LEU A 19 -4.60 -0.60 -5.13
CA LEU A 19 -3.87 -0.36 -6.38
C LEU A 19 -3.39 -1.65 -7.02
N ILE A 20 -2.95 -2.63 -6.22
CA ILE A 20 -2.51 -3.92 -6.73
C ILE A 20 -3.68 -4.88 -6.95
N PHE A 21 -4.65 -4.92 -6.03
CA PHE A 21 -5.77 -5.87 -6.09
C PHE A 21 -6.74 -5.59 -7.23
N SER A 22 -6.97 -4.31 -7.57
CA SER A 22 -7.99 -3.92 -8.54
C SER A 22 -7.43 -3.05 -9.65
N THR A 23 -6.87 -1.89 -9.32
CA THR A 23 -6.55 -0.83 -10.29
C THR A 23 -5.48 -1.25 -11.30
N LEU A 24 -4.49 -2.02 -10.86
CA LEU A 24 -3.45 -2.57 -11.72
C LEU A 24 -4.02 -3.49 -12.80
N GLY A 25 -5.02 -4.31 -12.46
CA GLY A 25 -5.69 -5.17 -13.42
C GLY A 25 -6.44 -4.37 -14.49
N VAL A 26 -7.05 -3.25 -14.10
CA VAL A 26 -7.70 -2.33 -15.05
C VAL A 26 -6.67 -1.67 -15.97
N TRP A 27 -5.53 -1.22 -15.43
CA TRP A 27 -4.44 -0.69 -16.25
C TRP A 27 -3.95 -1.71 -17.28
N LEU A 28 -3.67 -2.94 -16.84
CA LEU A 28 -3.21 -4.00 -17.74
C LEU A 28 -4.25 -4.31 -18.83
N ALA A 29 -5.54 -4.35 -18.48
CA ALA A 29 -6.62 -4.54 -19.45
C ALA A 29 -6.70 -3.39 -20.46
N ASP A 30 -6.57 -2.14 -20.01
CA ASP A 30 -6.63 -0.94 -20.85
C ASP A 30 -5.53 -0.91 -21.92
N VAL A 31 -4.33 -1.41 -21.59
CA VAL A 31 -3.23 -1.56 -22.56
C VAL A 31 -3.25 -2.91 -23.30
N ASN A 32 -4.38 -3.64 -23.27
CA ASN A 32 -4.61 -4.91 -23.98
C ASN A 32 -3.68 -6.06 -23.58
N ILE A 33 -3.26 -6.15 -22.32
CA ILE A 33 -2.60 -7.36 -21.81
C ILE A 33 -3.64 -8.49 -21.68
N ASP A 34 -3.24 -9.71 -22.06
CA ASP A 34 -4.09 -10.89 -22.02
C ASP A 34 -4.68 -11.15 -20.62
N LEU A 35 -5.96 -11.54 -20.58
CA LEU A 35 -6.70 -11.78 -19.34
C LEU A 35 -6.04 -12.88 -18.49
N SER A 36 -5.43 -13.89 -19.10
CA SER A 36 -4.74 -14.96 -18.38
C SER A 36 -3.52 -14.41 -17.63
N LEU A 37 -2.78 -13.48 -18.23
CA LEU A 37 -1.66 -12.78 -17.57
C LEU A 37 -2.16 -11.89 -16.44
N ILE A 38 -3.25 -11.15 -16.63
CA ILE A 38 -3.89 -10.37 -15.56
C ILE A 38 -4.28 -11.29 -14.39
N GLY A 39 -4.80 -12.49 -14.69
CA GLY A 39 -5.08 -13.52 -13.68
C GLY A 39 -3.84 -13.94 -12.88
N PHE A 40 -2.66 -14.02 -13.50
CA PHE A 40 -1.40 -14.26 -12.77
C PHE A 40 -1.01 -13.10 -11.85
N PHE A 41 -1.29 -11.85 -12.21
CA PHE A 41 -1.04 -10.70 -11.32
C PHE A 41 -1.88 -10.77 -10.03
N ALA A 42 -3.05 -11.42 -10.04
CA ALA A 42 -3.83 -11.63 -8.82
C ALA A 42 -3.07 -12.41 -7.73
N TRP A 43 -2.08 -13.23 -8.12
CA TRP A 43 -1.22 -13.96 -7.17
C TRP A 43 -0.32 -13.03 -6.36
N ILE A 44 0.00 -11.85 -6.87
CA ILE A 44 0.78 -10.86 -6.13
C ILE A 44 0.05 -10.45 -4.84
N VAL A 45 -1.28 -10.40 -4.88
CA VAL A 45 -2.11 -10.04 -3.73
C VAL A 45 -2.03 -11.08 -2.61
N LEU A 46 -1.64 -12.33 -2.92
CA LEU A 46 -1.42 -13.37 -1.90
C LEU A 46 -0.41 -12.93 -0.84
N THR A 47 0.47 -11.96 -1.15
CA THR A 47 1.33 -11.35 -0.14
C THR A 47 0.52 -10.86 1.07
N TYR A 48 -0.56 -10.11 0.87
CA TYR A 48 -1.41 -9.64 1.97
C TYR A 48 -2.04 -10.79 2.78
N SER A 49 -2.41 -11.90 2.14
CA SER A 49 -2.94 -13.10 2.83
C SER A 49 -1.86 -13.83 3.63
N LEU A 50 -0.63 -13.84 3.12
CA LEU A 50 0.54 -14.48 3.72
C LEU A 50 1.28 -13.56 4.71
N LYS A 51 0.70 -12.41 5.07
CA LYS A 51 1.35 -11.39 5.90
C LYS A 51 1.84 -11.89 7.26
N PHE A 52 1.20 -12.93 7.79
CA PHE A 52 1.63 -13.60 9.02
C PHE A 52 3.05 -14.19 8.94
N LEU A 53 3.58 -14.49 7.75
CA LEU A 53 4.93 -15.05 7.58
C LEU A 53 6.04 -14.05 7.94
N TRP A 54 5.84 -12.76 7.65
CA TRP A 54 6.82 -11.71 8.00
C TRP A 54 6.43 -10.90 9.23
N ALA A 55 5.27 -11.16 9.85
CA ALA A 55 4.90 -10.53 11.12
C ALA A 55 5.99 -10.70 12.21
N PRO A 56 6.59 -11.90 12.43
CA PRO A 56 7.65 -12.06 13.42
C PRO A 56 8.88 -11.20 13.15
N LEU A 57 9.17 -10.92 11.87
CA LEU A 57 10.30 -10.08 11.48
C LEU A 57 10.06 -8.63 11.90
N VAL A 58 8.87 -8.09 11.60
CA VAL A 58 8.46 -6.73 11.99
C VAL A 58 8.38 -6.60 13.52
N ASP A 59 7.91 -7.65 14.20
CA ASP A 59 7.74 -7.66 15.65
C ASP A 59 9.04 -7.78 16.42
N ASN A 60 10.09 -8.41 15.86
CA ASN A 60 11.33 -8.68 16.59
C ASN A 60 12.49 -7.77 16.17
N LEU A 61 12.58 -7.36 14.90
CA LEU A 61 13.70 -6.53 14.44
C LEU A 61 13.44 -5.04 14.66
N SER A 62 14.42 -4.35 15.26
CA SER A 62 14.52 -2.89 15.21
C SER A 62 15.35 -2.47 14.00
N ILE A 63 15.00 -1.33 13.39
CA ILE A 63 15.77 -0.77 12.27
C ILE A 63 16.84 0.14 12.86
N PRO A 64 18.14 -0.23 12.82
CA PRO A 64 19.19 0.44 13.60
C PRO A 64 19.34 1.94 13.30
N LEU A 65 19.11 2.34 12.05
CA LEU A 65 19.23 3.73 11.60
C LEU A 65 18.03 4.62 11.99
N LEU A 66 16.86 4.01 12.24
CA LEU A 66 15.60 4.73 12.51
C LEU A 66 15.12 4.55 13.95
N ASP A 67 15.81 3.76 14.77
CA ASP A 67 15.37 3.35 16.12
C ASP A 67 15.04 4.53 17.05
N LYS A 68 15.57 5.72 16.77
CA LYS A 68 15.23 6.99 17.45
C LYS A 68 13.74 7.34 17.39
N PHE A 69 13.01 6.89 16.36
CA PHE A 69 11.57 7.12 16.22
C PHE A 69 10.70 6.05 16.91
N GLY A 70 11.34 5.00 17.44
CA GLY A 70 10.68 3.82 17.97
C GLY A 70 10.44 2.75 16.91
N LYS A 71 10.40 1.50 17.36
CA LYS A 71 10.37 0.30 16.51
C LYS A 71 9.29 0.33 15.43
N ARG A 72 8.03 0.57 15.81
CA ARG A 72 6.88 0.54 14.87
C ARG A 72 6.92 1.66 13.86
N LYS A 73 7.16 2.89 14.29
CA LYS A 73 7.22 4.07 13.41
C LYS A 73 8.35 3.96 12.40
N SER A 74 9.46 3.37 12.78
CA SER A 74 10.59 3.09 11.88
C SER A 74 10.19 2.18 10.74
N TRP A 75 9.48 1.08 11.05
CA TRP A 75 8.98 0.16 10.03
C TRP A 75 7.98 0.83 9.10
N ILE A 76 7.01 1.56 9.66
CA ILE A 76 6.00 2.30 8.87
C ILE A 76 6.68 3.27 7.89
N LEU A 77 7.62 4.09 8.38
CA LEU A 77 8.31 5.07 7.54
C LEU A 77 9.13 4.39 6.44
N LEU A 78 9.85 3.31 6.78
CA LEU A 78 10.65 2.57 5.83
C LEU A 78 9.79 1.97 4.71
N THR A 79 8.75 1.22 5.07
CA THR A 79 7.86 0.59 4.09
C THR A 79 7.16 1.62 3.23
N GLN A 80 6.73 2.74 3.82
CA GLN A 80 6.02 3.80 3.10
C GLN A 80 6.91 4.45 2.02
N LEU A 81 8.17 4.73 2.34
CA LEU A 81 9.14 5.23 1.36
C LEU A 81 9.40 4.21 0.25
N PHE A 82 9.55 2.93 0.59
CA PHE A 82 9.73 1.86 -0.39
C PHE A 82 8.52 1.70 -1.31
N ILE A 83 7.30 1.75 -0.77
CA ILE A 83 6.06 1.69 -1.56
C ILE A 83 5.98 2.88 -2.50
N ALA A 84 6.17 4.11 -2.00
CA ALA A 84 6.13 5.31 -2.84
C ALA A 84 7.17 5.25 -3.97
N PHE A 85 8.40 4.83 -3.66
CA PHE A 85 9.45 4.61 -4.65
C PHE A 85 9.05 3.55 -5.69
N CYS A 86 8.51 2.42 -5.26
CA CYS A 86 8.08 1.36 -6.17
C CYS A 86 6.89 1.78 -7.05
N LEU A 87 5.95 2.58 -6.52
CA LEU A 87 4.83 3.14 -7.30
C LEU A 87 5.33 4.10 -8.40
N ILE A 88 6.31 4.96 -8.09
CA ILE A 88 6.97 5.81 -9.09
C ILE A 88 7.68 4.94 -10.14
N LEU A 89 8.44 3.93 -9.70
CA LEU A 89 9.14 3.04 -10.63
C LEU A 89 8.17 2.26 -11.53
N LEU A 90 7.03 1.83 -10.98
CA LEU A 90 5.96 1.18 -11.73
C LEU A 90 5.36 2.13 -12.76
N SER A 91 5.14 3.40 -12.40
CA SER A 91 4.62 4.42 -13.32
C SER A 91 5.54 4.67 -14.51
N LEU A 92 6.86 4.58 -14.30
CA LEU A 92 7.89 4.80 -15.33
C LEU A 92 8.14 3.53 -16.17
N THR A 93 7.56 2.40 -15.80
CA THR A 93 7.75 1.11 -16.47
C THR A 93 6.54 0.77 -17.33
N SER A 94 6.75 0.58 -18.64
CA SER A 94 5.68 0.08 -19.52
C SER A 94 5.52 -1.43 -19.37
N PRO A 95 4.31 -1.94 -19.07
CA PRO A 95 4.04 -3.38 -19.03
C PRO A 95 4.20 -4.05 -20.41
N LEU A 96 4.09 -3.28 -21.51
CA LEU A 96 4.30 -3.76 -22.88
C LEU A 96 5.77 -4.04 -23.20
N ASN A 97 6.69 -3.31 -22.57
CA ASN A 97 8.13 -3.49 -22.80
C ASN A 97 8.68 -4.68 -22.00
N SER A 98 8.27 -4.82 -20.74
CA SER A 98 8.72 -5.91 -19.87
C SER A 98 7.71 -6.21 -18.78
N ILE A 99 6.77 -7.11 -19.09
CA ILE A 99 5.73 -7.53 -18.15
C ILE A 99 6.31 -8.19 -16.89
N LYS A 100 7.45 -8.90 -17.01
CA LYS A 100 8.12 -9.55 -15.87
C LYS A 100 8.68 -8.53 -14.89
N TRP A 101 9.32 -7.47 -15.41
CA TRP A 101 9.86 -6.41 -14.56
C TRP A 101 8.73 -5.60 -13.91
N PHE A 102 7.68 -5.32 -14.68
CA PHE A 102 6.47 -4.68 -14.17
C PHE A 102 5.81 -5.50 -13.04
N ALA A 103 5.67 -6.82 -13.22
CA ALA A 103 5.15 -7.73 -12.21
C ALA A 103 6.04 -7.77 -10.95
N PHE A 104 7.36 -7.76 -11.12
CA PHE A 104 8.29 -7.74 -9.99
C PHE A 104 8.15 -6.47 -9.15
N ILE A 105 8.03 -5.29 -9.79
CA ILE A 105 7.81 -4.03 -9.07
C ILE A 105 6.45 -4.05 -8.36
N ALA A 106 5.39 -4.49 -9.04
CA ALA A 106 4.06 -4.64 -8.43
C ALA A 106 4.08 -5.59 -7.23
N PHE A 107 4.87 -6.67 -7.31
CA PHE A 107 5.11 -7.57 -6.19
C PHE A 107 5.80 -6.88 -5.01
N LEU A 108 6.81 -6.05 -5.26
CA LEU A 108 7.46 -5.28 -4.19
C LEU A 108 6.49 -4.30 -3.53
N VAL A 109 5.63 -3.63 -4.29
CA VAL A 109 4.56 -2.76 -3.74
C VAL A 109 3.66 -3.56 -2.79
N ALA A 110 3.21 -4.75 -3.21
CA ALA A 110 2.33 -5.58 -2.40
C ALA A 110 3.03 -6.14 -1.15
N LEU A 111 4.28 -6.60 -1.31
CA LEU A 111 5.10 -7.10 -0.21
C LEU A 111 5.31 -6.01 0.85
N PHE A 112 5.84 -4.85 0.47
CA PHE A 112 6.06 -3.77 1.44
C PHE A 112 4.75 -3.19 1.98
N GLY A 113 3.68 -3.15 1.18
CA GLY A 113 2.34 -2.75 1.64
C GLY A 113 1.80 -3.68 2.72
N SER A 114 1.97 -4.99 2.57
CA SER A 114 1.57 -5.96 3.61
C SER A 114 2.44 -5.87 4.87
N VAL A 115 3.73 -5.53 4.76
CA VAL A 115 4.62 -5.27 5.91
C VAL A 115 4.18 -3.99 6.63
N GLN A 116 3.85 -2.94 5.89
CA GLN A 116 3.32 -1.68 6.43
C GLN A 116 2.02 -1.91 7.21
N ASP A 117 1.11 -2.70 6.66
CA ASP A 117 -0.18 -3.01 7.29
C ASP A 117 0.01 -3.69 8.65
N ILE A 118 0.93 -4.66 8.77
CA ILE A 118 1.29 -5.27 10.06
C ILE A 118 1.86 -4.23 11.04
N ALA A 119 2.78 -3.38 10.57
CA ALA A 119 3.43 -2.39 11.41
C ALA A 119 2.41 -1.36 11.96
N ILE A 120 1.45 -0.95 11.15
CA ILE A 120 0.37 -0.04 11.54
C ILE A 120 -0.63 -0.74 12.48
N ASP A 121 -1.01 -1.98 12.20
CA ASP A 121 -1.90 -2.76 13.06
C ASP A 121 -1.31 -2.90 14.48
N ALA A 122 -0.03 -3.23 14.58
CA ALA A 122 0.67 -3.32 15.86
C ALA A 122 0.80 -1.95 16.53
N PHE A 123 1.14 -0.90 15.77
CA PHE A 123 1.24 0.46 16.30
C PHE A 123 -0.08 0.96 16.89
N ARG A 124 -1.23 0.65 16.25
CA ARG A 124 -2.56 1.03 16.76
C ARG A 124 -2.85 0.40 18.11
N ILE A 125 -2.48 -0.87 18.30
CA ILE A 125 -2.68 -1.60 19.56
C ILE A 125 -1.81 -0.99 20.67
N GLU A 126 -0.55 -0.66 20.37
CA GLU A 126 0.39 -0.07 21.33
C GLU A 126 0.06 1.39 21.72
N LEU A 127 -0.66 2.13 20.86
CA LEU A 127 -0.87 3.57 21.02
C LEU A 127 -1.91 3.97 22.08
N ALA A 128 -2.84 3.08 22.45
CA ALA A 128 -3.91 3.41 23.39
C ALA A 128 -4.44 2.22 24.19
N GLU A 129 -5.02 2.55 25.34
CA GLU A 129 -5.69 1.59 26.23
C GLU A 129 -6.90 0.92 25.56
N ILE A 130 -7.28 -0.24 26.09
CA ILE A 130 -8.37 -1.09 25.56
C ILE A 130 -9.68 -0.31 25.38
N SER A 131 -9.99 0.63 26.29
CA SER A 131 -11.19 1.48 26.24
C SER A 131 -11.27 2.37 25.00
N GLN A 132 -10.12 2.70 24.38
CA GLN A 132 -10.02 3.58 23.21
C GLN A 132 -9.83 2.82 21.89
N GLN A 133 -9.58 1.51 21.95
CA GLN A 133 -9.29 0.69 20.76
C GLN A 133 -10.43 0.69 19.73
N GLY A 134 -11.69 0.72 20.19
CA GLY A 134 -12.85 0.83 19.29
C GLY A 134 -12.82 2.10 18.43
N ASN A 135 -12.50 3.26 19.04
CA ASN A 135 -12.42 4.54 18.33
C ASN A 135 -11.24 4.57 17.34
N LEU A 136 -10.09 3.99 17.72
CA LEU A 136 -8.94 3.90 16.85
C LEU A 136 -9.19 2.95 15.67
N ALA A 137 -9.83 1.81 15.90
CA ALA A 137 -10.20 0.87 14.84
C ALA A 137 -11.19 1.50 13.86
N ALA A 138 -12.20 2.24 14.36
CA ALA A 138 -13.12 2.98 13.51
C ALA A 138 -12.41 4.06 12.67
N SER A 139 -11.48 4.81 13.28
CA SER A 139 -10.69 5.83 12.59
C SER A 139 -9.80 5.22 11.51
N TYR A 140 -9.10 4.13 11.82
CA TYR A 140 -8.29 3.35 10.88
C TYR A 140 -9.12 2.90 9.69
N GLN A 141 -10.28 2.27 9.97
CA GLN A 141 -11.15 1.72 8.93
C GLN A 141 -11.73 2.83 8.05
N LEU A 142 -12.08 3.98 8.61
CA LEU A 142 -12.53 5.15 7.85
C LEU A 142 -11.47 5.58 6.83
N GLY A 143 -10.23 5.80 7.29
CA GLY A 143 -9.11 6.16 6.43
C GLY A 143 -8.85 5.13 5.34
N TYR A 144 -8.86 3.85 5.72
CA TYR A 144 -8.72 2.74 4.78
C TYR A 144 -9.81 2.75 3.71
N ARG A 145 -11.08 2.97 4.07
CA ARG A 145 -12.19 3.05 3.09
C ARG A 145 -12.06 4.24 2.16
N ILE A 146 -11.60 5.39 2.66
CA ILE A 146 -11.30 6.55 1.82
C ILE A 146 -10.20 6.20 0.82
N ALA A 147 -9.14 5.51 1.25
CA ALA A 147 -8.10 5.04 0.34
C ALA A 147 -8.64 4.09 -0.72
N ILE A 148 -9.57 3.18 -0.40
CA ILE A 148 -10.23 2.33 -1.41
C ILE A 148 -10.91 3.19 -2.48
N LEU A 149 -11.70 4.20 -2.09
CA LEU A 149 -12.41 5.06 -3.04
C LEU A 149 -11.44 5.85 -3.94
N ILE A 150 -10.34 6.34 -3.35
CA ILE A 150 -9.33 7.11 -4.08
C ILE A 150 -8.54 6.23 -5.05
N SER A 151 -8.09 5.07 -4.60
CA SER A 151 -7.25 4.17 -5.38
C SER A 151 -8.02 3.35 -6.42
N SER A 152 -9.34 3.19 -6.27
CA SER A 152 -10.20 2.58 -7.29
C SER A 152 -10.87 3.65 -8.17
N SER A 153 -11.99 4.22 -7.74
CA SER A 153 -12.81 5.11 -8.56
C SER A 153 -12.08 6.38 -9.04
N PHE A 154 -11.44 7.12 -8.12
CA PHE A 154 -10.76 8.36 -8.51
C PHE A 154 -9.53 8.09 -9.37
N ALA A 155 -8.77 7.03 -9.08
CA ALA A 155 -7.62 6.63 -9.89
C ALA A 155 -8.01 6.33 -11.36
N LEU A 156 -9.16 5.68 -11.58
CA LEU A 156 -9.66 5.41 -12.93
C LEU A 156 -10.06 6.68 -13.68
N ILE A 157 -10.77 7.60 -13.02
CA ILE A 157 -11.13 8.90 -13.60
C ILE A 157 -9.88 9.71 -13.92
N PHE A 158 -8.91 9.74 -13.01
CA PHE A 158 -7.66 10.44 -13.25
C PHE A 158 -6.83 9.80 -14.38
N ALA A 159 -6.87 8.46 -14.48
CA ALA A 159 -6.19 7.73 -15.54
C ALA A 159 -6.82 7.99 -16.92
N SER A 160 -8.15 8.16 -17.02
CA SER A 160 -8.78 8.49 -18.31
C SER A 160 -8.36 9.85 -18.83
N ASP A 161 -8.11 10.81 -17.94
CA ASP A 161 -7.83 12.20 -18.31
C ASP A 161 -6.32 12.46 -18.47
N TYR A 162 -5.48 11.85 -17.62
CA TYR A 162 -4.05 12.15 -17.50
C TYR A 162 -3.13 10.93 -17.73
N GLY A 163 -3.69 9.73 -17.90
CA GLY A 163 -2.96 8.49 -18.15
C GLY A 163 -2.41 7.81 -16.89
N TRP A 164 -2.13 6.52 -17.00
CA TRP A 164 -1.74 5.66 -15.89
C TRP A 164 -0.45 6.05 -15.18
N SER A 165 0.55 6.54 -15.91
CA SER A 165 1.81 6.99 -15.29
C SER A 165 1.55 8.14 -14.30
N ALA A 166 0.76 9.14 -14.71
CA ALA A 166 0.43 10.27 -13.84
C ALA A 166 -0.40 9.82 -12.63
N THR A 167 -1.35 8.89 -12.84
CA THR A 167 -2.14 8.31 -11.74
C THR A 167 -1.26 7.64 -10.70
N TYR A 168 -0.34 6.75 -11.09
CA TYR A 168 0.51 6.03 -10.13
C TYR A 168 1.52 6.96 -9.42
N GLN A 169 1.98 8.03 -10.09
CA GLN A 169 2.78 9.08 -9.44
C GLN A 169 1.99 9.85 -8.39
N LEU A 170 0.75 10.23 -8.71
CA LEU A 170 -0.15 10.89 -7.76
C LEU A 170 -0.42 9.97 -6.55
N MET A 171 -0.69 8.69 -6.79
CA MET A 171 -0.88 7.70 -5.73
C MET A 171 0.36 7.53 -4.84
N ALA A 172 1.56 7.58 -5.43
CA ALA A 172 2.81 7.58 -4.68
C ALA A 172 2.95 8.80 -3.76
N LEU A 173 2.49 9.99 -4.20
CA LEU A 173 2.47 11.18 -3.37
C LEU A 173 1.43 11.08 -2.23
N LEU A 174 0.26 10.50 -2.52
CA LEU A 174 -0.80 10.33 -1.53
C LEU A 174 -0.41 9.36 -0.40
N MET A 175 0.56 8.47 -0.61
CA MET A 175 1.13 7.65 0.47
C MET A 175 1.61 8.50 1.66
N PHE A 176 2.06 9.74 1.44
CA PHE A 176 2.58 10.62 2.49
C PHE A 176 1.50 11.36 3.30
N ILE A 177 0.21 11.03 3.11
CA ILE A 177 -0.86 11.54 3.96
C ILE A 177 -0.79 10.93 5.37
N GLY A 178 -0.39 9.66 5.48
CA GLY A 178 -0.19 8.93 6.74
C GLY A 178 1.22 9.07 7.28
#